data_AF-A0A6I3LU78-F1
#
_entry.id   AF-A0A6I3LU78-F1
#
_cell.length_a   1.000
_cell.length_b   1.000
_cell.length_c   1.000
_cell.angle_alpha   90.00
_cell.angle_beta   90.00
_cell.angle_gamma   90.00
#
_symmetry.space_group_name_H-M   'P 1'
#
loop_
_entity.id
_entity.type
_entity.pdbx_description
1 polymer ?
#
loop_
_entity_poly.entity_id
_entity_poly.type
_entity_poly.pdbx_seq_one_letter_code
_entity_poly.pdbx_strand_id
1 'polypeptide(L)'
;EGLRAELSVSELCRKYSISQTQFYKWNKEFLEAGKKRLSGDITREATSDEVAELRKENAKLKEVVADLVLRYDIVKKTLDMLE
;
A
#
# COMPACT_ATOMS: atom_id res chain seq x y z
N GLU A 1 -10.48 -26.44 7.98
CA GLU A 1 -11.87 -26.88 8.16
C GLU A 1 -12.60 -27.02 6.83
N GLY A 2 -13.12 -25.95 6.20
CA GLY A 2 -13.87 -26.09 4.93
C GLY A 2 -13.02 -26.48 3.72
N LEU A 3 -11.94 -25.73 3.44
CA LEU A 3 -11.00 -26.04 2.35
C LEU A 3 -10.18 -27.32 2.58
N ARG A 4 -10.11 -27.79 3.83
CA ARG A 4 -9.41 -29.03 4.20
C ARG A 4 -10.34 -30.24 4.25
N ALA A 5 -11.62 -30.07 3.90
CA ALA A 5 -12.67 -31.09 3.97
C ALA A 5 -12.85 -31.76 5.35
N GLU A 6 -12.48 -31.07 6.43
CA GLU A 6 -12.58 -31.58 7.81
C GLU A 6 -14.01 -31.46 8.35
N LEU A 7 -14.77 -30.48 7.86
CA LEU A 7 -16.18 -30.24 8.21
C LEU A 7 -16.95 -29.93 6.92
N SER A 8 -18.20 -30.40 6.85
CA SER A 8 -19.08 -30.02 5.75
C SER A 8 -19.39 -28.52 5.80
N VAL A 9 -19.72 -27.94 4.64
CA VAL A 9 -20.10 -26.52 4.54
C VAL A 9 -21.29 -26.21 5.45
N SER A 10 -22.25 -27.13 5.56
CA SER A 10 -23.42 -26.98 6.44
C SER A 10 -23.05 -26.95 7.92
N GLU A 11 -22.11 -27.80 8.37
CA GLU A 11 -21.63 -27.79 9.76
C GLU A 11 -20.86 -26.51 10.07
N LEU A 12 -20.05 -26.03 9.13
CA LEU A 12 -19.35 -24.75 9.26
C LEU A 12 -20.31 -23.57 9.36
N CYS A 13 -21.32 -23.54 8.49
CA CYS A 13 -22.34 -22.49 8.52
C CYS A 13 -23.10 -22.47 9.85
N ARG A 14 -23.43 -23.64 10.41
CA ARG A 14 -24.06 -23.76 11.74
C ARG A 14 -23.12 -23.33 12.86
N LYS A 15 -21.89 -23.84 12.87
CA LYS A 15 -20.87 -23.56 13.89
C LYS A 15 -20.57 -22.07 14.01
N TYR A 16 -20.45 -21.38 12.87
CA TYR A 16 -20.11 -19.96 12.83
C TYR A 16 -21.32 -19.05 12.62
N SER A 17 -22.54 -19.59 12.59
CA SER A 17 -23.78 -18.84 12.39
C SER A 17 -23.76 -17.94 11.15
N ILE A 18 -23.24 -18.47 10.04
CA ILE A 18 -23.17 -17.80 8.74
C ILE A 18 -24.07 -18.51 7.72
N SER A 19 -24.52 -17.79 6.70
CA SER A 19 -25.23 -18.40 5.58
C SER A 19 -24.27 -19.10 4.62
N GLN A 20 -24.74 -20.12 3.91
CA GLN A 20 -23.94 -20.77 2.86
C GLN A 20 -23.51 -19.78 1.78
N THR A 21 -24.38 -18.83 1.42
CA THR A 21 -24.05 -17.77 0.46
C THR A 21 -22.85 -16.94 0.92
N GLN A 22 -22.79 -16.59 2.22
CA GLN A 22 -21.67 -15.86 2.79
C GLN A 22 -20.39 -16.70 2.79
N PHE A 23 -20.48 -17.98 3.15
CA PHE A 23 -19.36 -18.92 3.08
C PHE A 23 -18.76 -18.99 1.68
N TYR A 24 -19.59 -19.21 0.65
CA TYR A 24 -19.10 -19.34 -0.73
C TYR A 24 -18.52 -18.03 -1.27
N LYS A 25 -19.09 -16.88 -0.88
CA LYS A 25 -18.52 -15.57 -1.21
C LYS A 25 -17.10 -15.43 -0.66
N TRP A 26 -16.92 -15.63 0.64
CA TRP A 26 -15.60 -15.53 1.28
C TRP A 26 -14.62 -16.57 0.75
N ASN A 27 -15.08 -17.80 0.51
CA ASN A 27 -14.24 -18.85 -0.06
C ASN A 27 -13.72 -18.47 -1.46
N LYS A 28 -14.58 -17.88 -2.29
CA LYS A 28 -14.19 -17.36 -3.61
C LYS A 28 -13.18 -16.22 -3.46
N GLU A 29 -13.47 -15.21 -2.65
CA GLU A 29 -12.58 -14.06 -2.40
C GLU A 29 -11.20 -14.51 -1.90
N PHE A 30 -11.17 -15.46 -0.96
CA PHE A 30 -9.93 -16.03 -0.43
C PHE A 30 -9.09 -16.74 -1.50
N LEU A 31 -9.73 -17.59 -2.32
CA LEU A 31 -9.04 -18.32 -3.39
C LEU A 31 -8.54 -17.39 -4.50
N GLU A 32 -9.33 -16.40 -4.90
CA GLU A 32 -8.93 -15.39 -5.87
C GLU A 32 -7.73 -14.57 -5.36
N ALA A 33 -7.77 -14.11 -4.11
CA ALA A 33 -6.65 -13.41 -3.49
C ALA A 33 -5.38 -14.28 -3.39
N GLY A 34 -5.54 -15.57 -3.06
CA GLY A 34 -4.45 -16.55 -3.02
C GLY A 34 -3.82 -16.76 -4.40
N LYS A 35 -4.64 -16.94 -5.44
CA LYS A 35 -4.18 -17.06 -6.83
C LYS A 35 -3.45 -15.80 -7.28
N LYS A 36 -4.02 -14.62 -7.03
CA LYS A 36 -3.42 -13.32 -7.37
C LYS A 36 -2.01 -13.17 -6.79
N ARG A 37 -1.83 -13.58 -5.52
CA ARG A 37 -0.52 -13.57 -4.85
C ARG A 37 0.45 -14.59 -5.42
N LEU A 38 -0.01 -15.78 -5.80
CA LEU A 38 0.82 -16.82 -6.39
C LEU A 38 1.20 -16.52 -7.85
N SER A 39 0.31 -15.88 -8.61
CA SER A 39 0.56 -15.45 -9.99
C SER A 39 1.47 -14.24 -10.11
N GLY A 40 2.00 -13.74 -8.99
CA GLY A 40 2.88 -12.58 -8.99
C GLY A 40 2.18 -11.30 -9.43
N ASP A 41 0.87 -11.18 -9.25
CA ASP A 41 0.20 -9.88 -9.39
C ASP A 41 0.48 -9.09 -8.10
N ILE A 42 1.71 -8.56 -8.08
CA ILE A 42 2.32 -7.82 -6.99
C ILE A 42 1.69 -6.42 -6.97
N THR A 43 0.41 -6.33 -6.61
CA THR A 43 -0.12 -5.12 -5.95
C THR A 43 0.41 -5.08 -4.50
N ARG A 44 1.73 -5.22 -4.35
CA ARG A 44 2.44 -4.96 -3.12
C ARG A 44 2.71 -3.48 -3.19
N GLU A 45 2.02 -2.74 -2.33
CA GLU A 45 2.40 -1.38 -1.96
C GLU A 45 3.92 -1.30 -1.91
N ALA A 46 4.49 -0.45 -2.78
CA ALA A 46 5.92 -0.22 -3.06
C ALA A 46 6.88 -1.25 -2.44
N THR A 47 7.55 -2.04 -3.27
CA THR A 47 8.61 -2.94 -2.81
C THR A 47 9.64 -2.16 -1.96
N SER A 48 10.26 -2.80 -0.98
CA SER A 48 11.20 -2.14 -0.05
C SER A 48 12.27 -1.29 -0.78
N ASP A 49 12.67 -1.72 -1.98
CA ASP A 49 13.64 -1.03 -2.82
C ASP A 49 13.05 0.23 -3.47
N GLU A 50 11.82 0.17 -3.98
CA GLU A 50 11.11 1.36 -4.48
C GLU A 50 10.88 2.38 -3.36
N VAL A 51 10.52 1.93 -2.16
CA VAL A 51 10.40 2.81 -0.98
C VAL A 51 11.74 3.44 -0.61
N ALA A 52 12.84 2.68 -0.69
CA ALA A 52 14.18 3.18 -0.41
C ALA A 52 14.62 4.23 -1.42
N GLU A 53 14.41 3.99 -2.72
CA GLU A 53 14.74 4.95 -3.78
C GLU A 53 13.86 6.20 -3.70
N LEU A 54 12.55 6.06 -3.45
CA LEU A 54 11.66 7.21 -3.25
C LEU A 54 12.07 8.04 -2.03
N ARG A 55 12.52 7.41 -0.94
CA ARG A 55 13.04 8.14 0.24
C ARG A 55 14.32 8.90 -0.08
N LYS A 56 15.22 8.30 -0.85
CA LYS A 56 16.48 8.92 -1.29
C LYS A 56 16.22 10.11 -2.22
N GLU A 57 15.32 9.95 -3.17
CA GLU A 57 14.90 11.04 -4.06
C GLU A 57 14.23 12.16 -3.28
N ASN A 58 13.32 11.84 -2.34
CA ASN A 58 12.67 12.83 -1.49
C ASN A 58 13.67 13.63 -0.64
N ALA A 59 14.71 12.97 -0.11
CA ALA A 59 15.77 13.64 0.63
C ALA A 59 16.55 14.63 -0.25
N LYS A 60 16.93 14.21 -1.46
CA LYS A 60 17.61 15.08 -2.43
C LYS A 60 16.76 16.28 -2.84
N LEU A 61 15.46 16.07 -3.08
CA LEU A 61 14.54 17.14 -3.43
C LEU A 61 14.39 18.16 -2.30
N LYS A 62 14.33 17.71 -1.04
CA LYS A 62 14.27 18.61 0.12
C LYS A 62 15.51 19.50 0.24
N GLU A 63 16.69 18.94 -0.01
CA GLU A 63 17.94 19.70 0.01
C GLU A 63 17.95 20.80 -1.05
N VAL A 64 17.57 20.46 -2.29
CA VAL A 64 17.51 21.42 -3.41
C VAL A 64 16.50 22.52 -3.14
N VAL A 65 15.33 22.18 -2.60
CA VAL A 65 14.31 23.18 -2.24
C VAL A 65 14.82 24.10 -1.13
N ALA A 66 15.50 23.57 -0.12
CA ALA A 66 16.06 24.39 0.96
C ALA A 66 17.11 25.38 0.43
N ASP A 67 18.04 24.95 -0.43
CA ASP A 67 19.02 25.84 -1.07
C ASP A 67 18.32 26.92 -1.92
N LEU A 68 17.30 26.55 -2.69
CA LEU A 68 16.54 27.50 -3.50
C LEU A 68 15.83 28.55 -2.64
N VAL A 69 15.21 28.13 -1.53
CA VAL A 69 14.53 29.05 -0.59
C VAL A 69 15.51 30.03 0.03
N LEU A 70 16.68 29.56 0.47
CA LEU A 70 17.71 30.43 1.03
C LEU A 70 18.19 31.48 0.00
N ARG A 71 18.42 31.07 -1.25
CA ARG A 71 18.81 31.98 -2.33
C ARG A 71 17.71 32.99 -2.63
N TYR A 72 16.46 32.54 -2.67
CA TYR A 72 15.31 33.42 -2.87
C TYR A 72 15.23 34.49 -1.78
N ASP A 73 15.39 34.12 -0.51
CA ASP A 73 15.37 35.07 0.61
C ASP A 73 16.51 36.10 0.53
N ILE A 74 17.70 35.68 0.12
CA ILE A 74 18.84 36.60 -0.09
C ILE A 74 18.54 37.60 -1.20
N VAL A 75 18.07 37.11 -2.35
CA VAL A 75 17.74 37.96 -3.50
C VAL A 75 16.63 38.94 -3.13
N LYS A 76 15.58 38.47 -2.45
CA LYS A 76 14.47 39.30 -1.99
C LYS A 76 14.95 40.42 -1.06
N LYS A 77 15.73 40.09 -0.01
CA LYS A 77 16.29 41.10 0.90
C LYS A 77 17.19 42.10 0.19
N THR A 78 17.96 41.65 -0.80
CA THR A 78 18.83 42.54 -1.58
C THR A 78 18.01 43.51 -2.41
N LEU A 79 16.92 43.05 -3.03
CA LEU A 79 15.99 43.91 -3.74
C LEU A 79 15.32 44.92 -2.81
N ASP A 80 14.83 44.48 -1.65
CA ASP A 80 14.20 45.34 -0.64
C ASP A 80 15.15 46.43 -0.10
N MET A 81 16.48 46.20 -0.14
CA MET A 81 17.49 47.20 0.25
C MET A 81 17.84 48.20 -0.86
N LEU A 82 17.47 47.91 -2.10
CA LEU A 82 17.73 48.76 -3.27
C LEU A 82 16.54 49.68 -3.61
N GLU A 83 15.36 49.37 -3.08
CA GLU A 83 14.16 50.23 -3.09
C GLU A 83 14.19 51.25 -1.93
#